data_AF-A0A2E0U6Q1-F1
#
_entry.id   AF-A0A2E0U6Q1-F1
#
_cell.length_a   1.000
_cell.length_b   1.000
_cell.length_c   1.000
_cell.angle_alpha   90.00
_cell.angle_beta   90.00
_cell.angle_gamma   90.00
#
_symmetry.space_group_name_H-M   'P 1'
#
loop_
_entity.id
_entity.type
_entity.pdbx_description
1 polymer ?
#
loop_
_entity_poly.entity_id
_entity_poly.type
_entity_poly.pdbx_seq_one_letter_code
_entity_poly.pdbx_strand_id
1 'polypeptide(L)'
;MKSVVCLFSILTLSFALPAAANPELARSWSEEARVLKARVTTSPESGLSDDLMKDLERFGRVATRLSASGEDTMPLPEDLACIFRGMAEETNLQLDILNSSTDPAALQGARQRLAKMLEDAAPVGQAAAIAIEAGNVMAAPVDLDHPGQCGAVHPTPEKLSLESD
;
A
#
# COMPACT_ATOMS: atom_id res chain seq x y z
N MET A 1 6.90 -65.78 2.18
CA MET A 1 6.62 -64.78 1.13
C MET A 1 6.99 -63.42 1.70
N LYS A 2 7.96 -62.71 1.10
CA LYS A 2 8.48 -61.42 1.59
C LYS A 2 7.81 -60.29 0.80
N SER A 3 6.94 -59.51 1.44
CA SER A 3 6.31 -58.36 0.80
C SER A 3 7.20 -57.13 1.00
N VAL A 4 7.69 -56.58 -0.12
CA VAL A 4 8.43 -55.33 -0.19
C VAL A 4 7.42 -54.18 -0.21
N VAL A 5 7.49 -53.29 0.79
CA VAL A 5 6.69 -52.07 0.85
C VAL A 5 7.51 -50.96 0.20
N CYS A 6 7.10 -50.53 -1.00
CA CYS A 6 7.64 -49.35 -1.67
C CYS A 6 7.01 -48.08 -1.08
N LEU A 7 7.80 -47.34 -0.30
CA LEU A 7 7.51 -45.96 0.08
C LEU A 7 7.65 -45.05 -1.15
N PHE A 8 6.53 -44.49 -1.63
CA PHE A 8 6.52 -43.38 -2.58
C PHE A 8 6.49 -42.06 -1.79
N SER A 9 7.66 -41.44 -1.63
CA SER A 9 7.75 -40.04 -1.20
C SER A 9 7.46 -39.14 -2.40
N ILE A 10 6.24 -38.60 -2.46
CA ILE A 10 5.86 -37.58 -3.45
C ILE A 10 6.37 -36.24 -2.94
N LEU A 11 7.48 -35.78 -3.51
CA LEU A 11 8.04 -34.45 -3.30
C LEU A 11 7.17 -33.42 -4.06
N THR A 12 6.27 -32.73 -3.36
CA THR A 12 5.50 -31.62 -3.95
C THR A 12 6.39 -30.39 -4.07
N LEU A 13 6.96 -30.14 -5.25
CA LEU A 13 7.53 -28.84 -5.60
C LEU A 13 6.40 -27.81 -5.68
N SER A 14 6.22 -27.02 -4.63
CA SER A 14 5.43 -25.79 -4.69
C SER A 14 6.19 -24.76 -5.52
N PHE A 15 5.86 -24.67 -6.82
CA PHE A 15 6.26 -23.52 -7.63
C PHE A 15 5.55 -22.28 -7.08
N ALA A 16 6.27 -21.46 -6.31
CA ALA A 16 5.83 -20.12 -5.96
C ALA A 16 5.92 -19.27 -7.23
N LEU A 17 4.79 -19.10 -7.92
CA LEU A 17 4.70 -18.12 -8.99
C LEU A 17 4.84 -16.72 -8.37
N PRO A 18 5.69 -15.83 -8.92
CA PRO A 18 5.76 -14.45 -8.48
C PRO A 18 4.39 -13.77 -8.67
N ALA A 19 4.04 -12.88 -7.76
CA ALA A 19 2.76 -12.17 -7.79
C ALA A 19 2.84 -11.01 -8.79
N ALA A 20 2.40 -11.25 -10.02
CA ALA A 20 2.27 -10.22 -11.04
C ALA A 20 1.54 -8.97 -10.52
N ALA A 21 1.99 -7.79 -10.95
CA ALA A 21 1.26 -6.53 -10.73
C ALA A 21 -0.18 -6.67 -11.27
N ASN A 22 -1.16 -6.39 -10.41
CA ASN A 22 -2.58 -6.64 -10.71
C ASN A 22 -3.33 -5.33 -10.97
N PRO A 23 -3.63 -4.97 -12.24
CA PRO A 23 -4.34 -3.73 -12.55
C PRO A 23 -5.79 -3.72 -12.02
N GLU A 24 -6.44 -4.89 -11.94
CA GLU A 24 -7.78 -5.00 -11.35
C GLU A 24 -7.77 -4.68 -9.87
N LEU A 25 -6.71 -5.07 -9.14
CA LEU A 25 -6.56 -4.71 -7.72
C LEU A 25 -6.46 -3.19 -7.55
N ALA A 26 -5.67 -2.52 -8.40
CA ALA A 26 -5.53 -1.06 -8.37
C ALA A 26 -6.84 -0.34 -8.72
N ARG A 27 -7.63 -0.85 -9.68
CA ARG A 27 -8.98 -0.36 -10.00
C ARG A 27 -9.95 -0.53 -8.85
N SER A 28 -10.04 -1.74 -8.28
CA SER A 28 -10.97 -2.00 -7.19
C SER A 28 -10.65 -1.13 -5.98
N TRP A 29 -9.35 -0.93 -5.70
CA TRP A 29 -8.90 -0.06 -4.62
C TRP A 29 -9.22 1.42 -4.90
N SER A 30 -9.05 1.89 -6.14
CA SER A 30 -9.48 3.25 -6.57
C SER A 30 -10.98 3.47 -6.33
N GLU A 31 -11.82 2.50 -6.67
CA GLU A 31 -13.26 2.61 -6.48
C GLU A 31 -13.67 2.54 -5.00
N GLU A 32 -13.04 1.64 -4.25
CA GLU A 32 -13.21 1.54 -2.80
C GLU A 32 -12.85 2.86 -2.10
N ALA A 33 -11.81 3.57 -2.56
CA ALA A 33 -11.45 4.88 -2.03
C ALA A 33 -12.61 5.89 -2.14
N ARG A 34 -13.34 5.91 -3.26
CA ARG A 34 -14.50 6.79 -3.46
C ARG A 34 -15.64 6.45 -2.50
N VAL A 35 -15.94 5.15 -2.37
CA VAL A 35 -16.98 4.65 -1.47
C VAL A 35 -16.65 4.98 -0.01
N LEU A 36 -15.41 4.73 0.42
CA LEU A 36 -14.96 4.99 1.77
C LEU A 36 -14.93 6.49 2.08
N LYS A 37 -14.47 7.33 1.14
CA LYS A 37 -14.53 8.79 1.29
C LYS A 37 -15.96 9.23 1.61
N ALA A 38 -16.92 8.81 0.79
CA ALA A 38 -18.32 9.16 0.98
C ALA A 38 -18.79 8.75 2.39
N ARG A 39 -18.54 7.50 2.79
CA ARG A 39 -18.91 6.98 4.12
C ARG A 39 -18.26 7.76 5.26
N VAL A 40 -16.97 8.09 5.18
CA VAL A 40 -16.27 8.90 6.20
C VAL A 40 -16.90 10.29 6.31
N THR A 41 -17.17 10.94 5.17
CA THR A 41 -17.75 12.30 5.14
C THR A 41 -19.20 12.36 5.61
N THR A 42 -19.98 11.30 5.43
CA THR A 42 -21.39 11.24 5.87
C THR A 42 -21.56 10.59 7.24
N SER A 43 -20.49 10.12 7.88
CA SER A 43 -20.56 9.51 9.20
C SER A 43 -20.90 10.56 10.26
N PRO A 44 -21.66 10.20 11.31
CA PRO A 44 -22.04 11.14 12.36
C PRO A 44 -20.82 11.69 13.11
N GLU A 45 -20.91 12.89 13.66
CA GLU A 45 -19.83 13.51 14.46
C GLU A 45 -19.41 12.67 15.66
N SER A 46 -20.30 11.80 16.17
CA SER A 46 -20.02 10.89 17.27
C SER A 46 -18.93 9.84 16.98
N GLY A 47 -18.55 9.65 15.71
CA GLY A 47 -17.45 8.77 15.31
C GLY A 47 -17.77 7.94 14.07
N LEU A 48 -16.76 7.20 13.60
CA LEU A 48 -16.91 6.19 12.56
C LEU A 48 -17.46 4.90 13.18
N SER A 49 -18.26 4.13 12.44
CA SER A 49 -18.67 2.80 12.90
C SER A 49 -17.51 1.81 12.84
N ASP A 50 -17.56 0.78 13.69
CA ASP A 50 -16.56 -0.30 13.70
C ASP A 50 -16.38 -0.97 12.33
N ASP A 51 -17.47 -1.14 11.58
CA ASP A 51 -17.40 -1.71 10.23
C ASP A 51 -16.67 -0.78 9.26
N LEU A 52 -16.92 0.52 9.34
CA LEU A 52 -16.18 1.50 8.53
C LEU A 52 -14.69 1.53 8.91
N MET A 53 -14.36 1.42 10.21
CA MET A 53 -12.98 1.32 10.67
C MET A 53 -12.28 0.09 10.07
N LYS A 54 -12.91 -1.09 10.12
CA LYS A 54 -12.37 -2.33 9.52
C LYS A 54 -12.18 -2.23 8.01
N ASP A 55 -13.09 -1.55 7.32
CA ASP A 55 -12.98 -1.34 5.88
C ASP A 55 -11.81 -0.41 5.56
N LEU A 56 -11.59 0.66 6.34
CA LEU A 56 -10.43 1.53 6.21
C LEU A 56 -9.11 0.79 6.49
N GLU A 57 -9.07 -0.07 7.51
CA GLU A 57 -7.88 -0.91 7.75
C GLU A 57 -7.61 -1.85 6.57
N ARG A 58 -8.67 -2.45 6.00
CA ARG A 58 -8.54 -3.30 4.81
C ARG A 58 -7.99 -2.51 3.64
N PHE A 59 -8.51 -1.31 3.42
CA PHE A 59 -8.05 -0.40 2.40
C PHE A 59 -6.54 -0.09 2.53
N GLY A 60 -6.07 0.22 3.76
CA GLY A 60 -4.65 0.42 4.04
C GLY A 60 -3.81 -0.83 3.77
N ARG A 61 -4.26 -2.02 4.16
CA ARG A 61 -3.57 -3.29 3.85
C ARG A 61 -3.49 -3.57 2.34
N VAL A 62 -4.51 -3.20 1.57
CA VAL A 62 -4.46 -3.31 0.11
C VAL A 62 -3.45 -2.33 -0.48
N ALA A 63 -3.37 -1.10 0.04
CA ALA A 63 -2.32 -0.16 -0.35
C ALA A 63 -0.91 -0.72 -0.06
N THR A 64 -0.68 -1.37 1.09
CA THR A 64 0.59 -2.07 1.35
C THR A 64 0.87 -3.15 0.31
N ARG A 65 -0.12 -3.94 -0.09
CA ARG A 65 0.04 -4.96 -1.13
C ARG A 65 0.36 -4.34 -2.49
N LEU A 66 -0.29 -3.23 -2.83
CA LEU A 66 -0.02 -2.49 -4.06
C LEU A 66 1.40 -1.89 -4.04
N SER A 67 1.89 -1.39 -2.90
CA SER A 67 3.27 -0.89 -2.79
C SER A 67 4.34 -1.96 -3.02
N ALA A 68 4.00 -3.22 -2.80
CA ALA A 68 4.87 -4.37 -3.03
C ALA A 68 4.49 -5.14 -4.31
N SER A 69 3.57 -4.61 -5.12
CA SER A 69 3.12 -5.27 -6.34
C SER A 69 4.11 -5.00 -7.48
N GLY A 70 4.37 -6.03 -8.30
CA GLY A 70 5.38 -5.99 -9.34
C GLY A 70 6.23 -7.25 -9.37
N GLU A 71 6.70 -7.62 -10.56
CA GLU A 71 7.74 -8.65 -10.73
C GLU A 71 9.06 -7.96 -11.07
N ASP A 72 10.19 -8.65 -10.92
CA ASP A 72 11.50 -8.13 -11.37
C ASP A 72 11.47 -7.69 -12.85
N THR A 73 10.61 -8.33 -13.66
CA THR A 73 10.43 -8.09 -15.09
C THR A 73 9.36 -7.06 -15.42
N MET A 74 8.47 -6.74 -14.48
CA MET A 74 7.43 -5.74 -14.64
C MET A 74 7.15 -5.07 -13.28
N PRO A 75 8.12 -4.27 -12.79
CA PRO A 75 7.98 -3.61 -11.51
C PRO A 75 6.90 -2.53 -11.60
N LEU A 76 6.16 -2.33 -10.52
CA LEU A 76 5.42 -1.08 -10.36
C LEU A 76 6.43 0.08 -10.36
N PRO A 77 6.17 1.20 -11.06
CA PRO A 77 7.00 2.38 -10.97
C PRO A 77 7.26 2.76 -9.52
N GLU A 78 8.53 3.03 -9.19
CA GLU A 78 8.97 3.25 -7.82
C GLU A 78 8.17 4.35 -7.10
N ASP A 79 7.86 5.44 -7.82
CA ASP A 79 7.04 6.52 -7.29
C ASP A 79 5.66 6.04 -6.85
N LEU A 80 5.01 5.17 -7.63
CA LEU A 80 3.71 4.60 -7.28
C LEU A 80 3.82 3.65 -6.07
N ALA A 81 4.88 2.85 -6.00
CA ALA A 81 5.16 2.01 -4.83
C ALA A 81 5.30 2.86 -3.55
N CYS A 82 6.08 3.94 -3.64
CA CYS A 82 6.26 4.93 -2.58
C CYS A 82 4.93 5.60 -2.18
N ILE A 83 4.10 6.02 -3.14
CA ILE A 83 2.79 6.64 -2.87
C ILE A 83 1.87 5.66 -2.13
N PHE A 84 1.75 4.42 -2.59
CA PHE A 84 0.90 3.41 -1.93
C PHE A 84 1.37 3.12 -0.51
N ARG A 85 2.69 3.06 -0.28
CA ARG A 85 3.24 2.91 1.07
C ARG A 85 2.85 4.07 1.96
N GLY A 86 3.02 5.31 1.49
CA GLY A 86 2.62 6.50 2.23
C GLY A 86 1.12 6.55 2.55
N MET A 87 0.27 6.11 1.62
CA MET A 87 -1.18 6.02 1.86
C MET A 87 -1.55 4.94 2.88
N ALA A 88 -0.84 3.81 2.91
CA ALA A 88 -1.02 2.79 3.93
C ALA A 88 -0.60 3.30 5.33
N GLU A 89 0.54 3.97 5.41
CA GLU A 89 1.05 4.58 6.64
C GLU A 89 0.10 5.65 7.19
N GLU A 90 -0.35 6.56 6.33
CA GLU A 90 -1.33 7.59 6.70
C GLU A 90 -2.64 6.95 7.17
N THR A 91 -3.15 5.93 6.47
CA THR A 91 -4.36 5.20 6.89
C THR A 91 -4.21 4.67 8.31
N ASN A 92 -3.11 3.95 8.60
CA ASN A 92 -2.87 3.37 9.92
C ASN A 92 -2.73 4.46 10.99
N LEU A 93 -1.97 5.52 10.71
CA LEU A 93 -1.76 6.64 11.63
C LEU A 93 -3.10 7.29 12.04
N GLN A 94 -3.97 7.57 11.06
CA GLN A 94 -5.23 8.22 11.36
C GLN A 94 -6.21 7.29 12.09
N LEU A 95 -6.21 5.99 11.79
CA LEU A 95 -7.02 5.01 12.52
C LEU A 95 -6.57 4.84 13.96
N ASP A 96 -5.25 4.84 14.22
CA ASP A 96 -4.70 4.82 15.57
C ASP A 96 -5.13 6.06 16.38
N ILE A 97 -5.12 7.25 15.76
CA ILE A 97 -5.62 8.48 16.39
C ILE A 97 -7.11 8.34 16.73
N LEU A 98 -7.93 7.83 15.80
CA LEU A 98 -9.36 7.64 16.02
C LEU A 98 -9.67 6.62 17.13
N ASN A 99 -8.81 5.63 17.33
CA ASN A 99 -8.99 4.61 18.35
C ASN A 99 -8.47 5.03 19.74
N SER A 100 -7.43 5.85 19.80
CA SER A 100 -6.68 6.10 21.04
C SER A 100 -6.84 7.50 21.62
N SER A 101 -7.21 8.49 20.79
CA SER A 101 -7.32 9.87 21.24
C SER A 101 -8.65 10.15 21.92
N THR A 102 -8.61 10.97 22.97
CA THR A 102 -9.80 11.55 23.61
C THR A 102 -9.98 13.03 23.28
N ASP A 103 -9.05 13.62 22.52
CA ASP A 103 -9.12 15.02 22.08
C ASP A 103 -10.03 15.16 20.85
N PRO A 104 -11.17 15.88 20.96
CA PRO A 104 -12.09 16.08 19.84
C PRO A 104 -11.44 16.73 18.61
N ALA A 105 -10.45 17.62 18.80
CA ALA A 105 -9.77 18.26 17.68
C ALA A 105 -8.89 17.28 16.91
N ALA A 106 -8.16 16.41 17.61
CA ALA A 106 -7.38 15.33 17.01
C ALA A 106 -8.28 14.34 16.25
N LEU A 107 -9.42 13.96 16.84
CA LEU A 107 -10.39 13.05 16.19
C LEU A 107 -10.95 13.66 14.90
N GLN A 108 -11.35 14.94 14.94
CA GLN A 108 -11.84 15.64 13.75
C GLN A 108 -10.75 15.76 12.68
N GLY A 109 -9.52 16.11 13.09
CA GLY A 109 -8.38 16.21 12.21
C GLY A 109 -8.08 14.88 11.50
N ALA A 110 -8.11 13.76 12.24
CA ALA A 110 -7.89 12.43 11.66
C ALA A 110 -8.96 12.06 10.62
N ARG A 111 -10.23 12.39 10.89
CA ARG A 111 -11.32 12.19 9.90
C ARG A 111 -11.12 13.01 8.63
N GLN A 112 -10.70 14.28 8.77
CA GLN A 112 -10.43 15.15 7.62
C GLN A 112 -9.25 14.64 6.80
N ARG A 113 -8.17 14.21 7.47
CA ARG A 113 -6.99 13.60 6.83
C ARG A 113 -7.36 12.33 6.07
N LEU A 114 -8.13 11.42 6.67
CA LEU A 114 -8.64 10.22 5.99
C LEU A 114 -9.48 10.56 4.76
N ALA A 115 -10.44 11.48 4.89
CA ALA A 115 -11.29 11.89 3.77
C ALA A 115 -10.46 12.49 2.62
N LYS A 116 -9.42 13.27 2.94
CA LYS A 116 -8.53 13.85 1.93
C LYS A 116 -7.64 12.80 1.27
N MET A 117 -7.03 11.92 2.06
CA MET A 117 -6.23 10.81 1.54
C MET A 117 -7.07 9.90 0.62
N LEU A 118 -8.32 9.57 0.99
CA LEU A 118 -9.22 8.76 0.16
C LEU A 118 -9.62 9.47 -1.14
N GLU A 119 -9.75 10.81 -1.11
CA GLU A 119 -9.93 11.61 -2.31
C GLU A 119 -8.73 11.50 -3.26
N ASP A 120 -7.51 11.59 -2.73
CA ASP A 120 -6.26 11.52 -3.51
C ASP A 120 -5.95 10.09 -3.97
N ALA A 121 -6.38 9.08 -3.20
CA ALA A 121 -6.21 7.67 -3.54
C ALA A 121 -6.98 7.25 -4.80
N ALA A 122 -8.18 7.78 -5.02
CA ALA A 122 -8.98 7.43 -6.19
C ALA A 122 -8.25 7.67 -7.53
N PRO A 123 -7.72 8.87 -7.84
CA PRO A 123 -6.96 9.07 -9.07
C PRO A 123 -5.62 8.32 -9.09
N VAL A 124 -4.96 8.13 -7.95
CA VAL A 124 -3.71 7.35 -7.86
C VAL A 124 -3.93 5.88 -8.25
N GLY A 125 -4.95 5.23 -7.71
CA GLY A 125 -5.24 3.83 -8.04
C GLY A 125 -5.60 3.65 -9.52
N GLN A 126 -6.30 4.63 -10.09
CA GLN A 126 -6.62 4.63 -11.53
C GLN A 126 -5.37 4.83 -12.39
N ALA A 127 -4.49 5.76 -12.02
CA ALA A 127 -3.21 5.96 -12.68
C ALA A 127 -2.32 4.71 -12.60
N ALA A 128 -2.28 4.05 -11.44
CA ALA A 128 -1.54 2.82 -11.25
C ALA A 128 -2.08 1.68 -12.12
N ALA A 129 -3.39 1.51 -12.21
CA ALA A 129 -3.99 0.52 -13.12
C ALA A 129 -3.56 0.74 -14.58
N ILE A 130 -3.61 2.00 -15.05
CA ILE A 130 -3.19 2.38 -16.40
C ILE A 130 -1.68 2.12 -16.59
N ALA A 131 -0.85 2.48 -15.62
CA ALA A 131 0.59 2.28 -15.69
C ALA A 131 0.96 0.79 -15.75
N ILE A 132 0.31 -0.04 -14.93
CA ILE A 132 0.50 -1.50 -14.93
C ILE A 132 0.07 -2.09 -16.28
N GLU A 133 -1.06 -1.66 -16.84
CA GLU A 133 -1.51 -2.13 -18.15
C GLU A 133 -0.61 -1.67 -19.30
N ALA A 134 -0.15 -0.42 -19.28
CA ALA A 134 0.79 0.07 -20.27
C ALA A 134 2.12 -0.71 -20.21
N GLY A 135 2.59 -1.05 -19.00
CA GLY A 135 3.74 -1.94 -18.79
C GLY A 135 3.49 -3.37 -19.29
N ASN A 136 2.27 -3.89 -19.13
CA ASN A 136 1.85 -5.17 -19.72
C ASN A 136 1.82 -5.15 -21.26
N VAL A 137 1.50 -4.01 -21.87
CA VAL A 137 1.52 -3.83 -23.32
C VAL A 137 2.94 -3.65 -23.86
N MET A 138 3.85 -3.11 -23.03
CA MET A 138 5.25 -2.81 -23.38
C MET A 138 6.25 -3.90 -22.96
N ALA A 139 5.85 -5.16 -22.78
CA ALA A 139 6.77 -6.30 -22.60
C ALA A 139 7.61 -6.64 -23.86
N ALA A 140 7.97 -5.62 -24.65
CA ALA A 140 9.09 -5.60 -25.58
C ALA A 140 10.16 -4.68 -24.96
N PRO A 141 11.43 -5.12 -24.91
CA PRO A 141 12.43 -4.55 -24.00
C PRO A 141 12.69 -3.08 -24.32
N VAL A 142 12.46 -2.20 -23.34
CA VAL A 142 12.97 -0.83 -23.34
C VAL A 142 13.87 -0.69 -22.12
N ASP A 143 15.16 -0.52 -22.39
CA ASP A 143 16.23 -0.32 -21.43
C ASP A 143 16.15 1.11 -20.89
N LEU A 144 15.85 1.27 -19.60
CA LEU A 144 15.86 2.55 -18.91
C LEU A 144 16.57 2.41 -17.56
N ASP A 145 17.89 2.57 -17.63
CA ASP A 145 18.80 2.76 -16.52
C ASP A 145 18.58 4.15 -15.90
N HIS A 146 17.78 4.26 -14.83
CA HIS A 146 17.82 5.37 -13.85
C HIS A 146 17.21 4.93 -12.50
N PRO A 147 18.00 4.89 -11.40
CA PRO A 147 17.48 4.58 -10.07
C PRO A 147 16.79 5.81 -9.48
N GLY A 148 15.46 5.74 -9.34
CA GLY A 148 14.75 6.56 -8.36
C GLY A 148 15.16 6.13 -6.96
N GLN A 149 15.01 7.06 -6.00
CA GLN A 149 15.28 6.79 -4.61
C GLN A 149 13.99 7.01 -3.84
N CYS A 150 13.33 5.92 -3.46
CA CYS A 150 12.38 5.85 -2.36
C CYS A 150 13.15 6.13 -1.05
N GLY A 151 13.62 7.36 -0.89
CA GLY A 151 14.42 7.82 0.23
C GLY A 151 13.59 7.88 1.50
N ALA A 152 13.76 6.89 2.37
CA ALA A 152 13.50 7.05 3.79
C ALA A 152 14.84 6.95 4.52
N VAL A 153 15.47 8.08 4.87
CA VAL A 153 16.19 8.35 6.14
C VAL A 153 16.43 9.87 6.27
N HIS A 154 15.75 10.53 7.21
CA HIS A 154 16.35 11.57 8.06
C HIS A 154 16.64 10.91 9.43
N PRO A 155 17.54 11.40 10.32
CA PRO A 155 18.63 12.39 10.18
C PRO A 155 20.00 11.82 10.63
N THR A 156 21.12 12.44 10.25
CA THR A 156 22.41 12.22 10.93
C THR A 156 22.71 13.45 11.80
N PRO A 157 23.01 13.30 13.10
CA PRO A 157 23.45 14.41 13.93
C PRO A 157 24.84 14.81 13.47
N GLU A 158 24.97 16.03 12.95
CA GLU A 158 26.29 16.62 12.76
C GLU A 158 26.93 16.75 14.14
N LYS A 159 27.97 15.94 14.36
CA LYS A 159 28.93 16.15 15.45
C LYS A 159 29.50 17.56 15.26
N LEU A 160 29.01 18.51 16.04
CA LEU A 160 29.73 19.74 16.29
C LEU A 160 30.93 19.39 17.18
N SER A 161 32.02 18.96 16.54
CA SER A 161 33.33 18.92 17.18
C SER A 161 33.68 20.35 17.56
N LEU A 162 33.74 20.60 18.86
CA LEU A 162 34.53 21.68 19.45
C LEU A 162 35.99 21.47 19.01
N GLU A 163 36.41 22.16 17.96
CA GLU A 163 37.81 22.48 17.74
C GLU A 163 38.13 23.75 18.52
N SER A 164 39.06 23.57 19.43
CA SER A 164 39.69 24.57 20.27
C SER A 164 40.58 25.48 19.41
N ASP A 165 40.49 26.78 19.65
CA ASP A 165 41.64 27.69 19.76
C ASP A 165 41.32 28.76 20.82
#